data_AF-A0A661EP42-F1
#
_entry.id   AF-A0A661EP42-F1
#
_cell.length_a   1.000
_cell.length_b   1.000
_cell.length_c   1.000
_cell.angle_alpha   90.00
_cell.angle_beta   90.00
_cell.angle_gamma   90.00
#
_symmetry.space_group_name_H-M   'P 1'
#
loop_
_entity.id
_entity.type
_entity.pdbx_description
1 polymer ?
#
loop_
_entity_poly.entity_id
_entity_poly.type
_entity_poly.pdbx_seq_one_letter_code
_entity_poly.pdbx_strand_id
1 'polypeptide(L)'
;MLPAQSNRVLSGMRPTGRLHLGHYNGVLKNWVTLQHEYPCFFFVADWHALTTHYDDTGSIADHSLDMVVDWLAAGVDPGSATMFVQSRVPEHAELHLLLSMITPLGWLERVPTYKEMQEQLREKDLATYGFLGYPLLQAADILIYRAGLVPVGEDQVAHVELTREVARRFNFIYGREPGFQEKAEAAIKKMGKKPRRLYQEQCRRYQEQGELEALSIGQSLVQEQQNLSVGDKERLFGYLEGSGVTILPEP
;
A
#
# COMPACT_ATOMS: atom_id res chain seq x y z
N MET A 1 6.60 16.42 -9.09
CA MET A 1 6.23 14.99 -9.21
C MET A 1 6.23 14.48 -7.78
N LEU A 2 5.06 14.06 -7.24
CA LEU A 2 4.95 13.36 -5.94
C LEU A 2 6.13 12.38 -5.81
N PRO A 3 6.72 12.14 -4.61
CA PRO A 3 7.80 11.16 -4.47
C PRO A 3 7.36 9.91 -5.22
N ALA A 4 8.05 9.61 -6.33
CA ALA A 4 7.45 8.89 -7.46
C ALA A 4 6.68 7.69 -6.95
N GLN A 5 5.33 7.74 -7.06
CA GLN A 5 4.46 6.65 -6.67
C GLN A 5 5.06 5.38 -7.27
N SER A 6 5.35 4.38 -6.44
CA SER A 6 6.18 3.28 -6.89
C SER A 6 5.52 2.61 -8.09
N ASN A 7 6.24 2.45 -9.19
CA ASN A 7 5.73 1.77 -10.39
C ASN A 7 5.53 0.25 -10.16
N ARG A 8 5.51 -0.22 -8.91
CA ARG A 8 5.30 -1.62 -8.54
C ARG A 8 3.82 -1.92 -8.49
N VAL A 9 3.46 -3.03 -9.12
CA VAL A 9 2.10 -3.59 -9.08
C VAL A 9 2.07 -4.71 -8.05
N LEU A 10 1.09 -4.69 -7.16
CA LEU A 10 0.76 -5.83 -6.30
C LEU A 10 -0.68 -6.25 -6.55
N SER A 11 -0.89 -7.55 -6.78
CA SER A 11 -2.23 -8.13 -6.88
C SER A 11 -2.22 -9.55 -6.34
N GLY A 12 -3.30 -9.98 -5.70
CA GLY A 12 -3.38 -11.30 -5.09
C GLY A 12 -4.76 -11.90 -5.23
N MET A 13 -4.83 -13.22 -5.16
CA MET A 13 -6.10 -13.96 -5.17
C MET A 13 -6.15 -14.93 -4.00
N ARG A 14 -7.34 -15.09 -3.41
CA ARG A 14 -7.59 -16.10 -2.38
C ARG A 14 -7.73 -17.48 -3.04
N PRO A 15 -7.11 -18.54 -2.50
CA PRO A 15 -7.25 -19.90 -3.01
C PRO A 15 -8.59 -20.54 -2.59
N THR A 16 -9.71 -20.08 -3.15
CA THR A 16 -11.07 -20.54 -2.79
C THR A 16 -11.66 -21.61 -3.73
N GLY A 17 -10.86 -22.14 -4.65
CA GLY A 17 -11.26 -23.17 -5.61
C GLY A 17 -10.65 -22.95 -6.99
N ARG A 18 -11.09 -23.75 -7.96
CA ARG A 18 -10.61 -23.67 -9.36
C ARG A 18 -10.99 -22.35 -10.01
N LEU A 19 -10.07 -21.81 -10.83
CA LEU A 19 -10.35 -20.61 -11.59
C LEU A 19 -11.35 -20.88 -12.73
N HIS A 20 -11.97 -19.81 -13.23
CA HIS A 20 -12.96 -19.86 -14.29
C HIS A 20 -12.82 -18.62 -15.19
N LEU A 21 -13.55 -18.56 -16.29
CA LEU A 21 -13.43 -17.47 -17.29
C LEU A 21 -13.62 -16.05 -16.72
N GLY A 22 -14.43 -15.89 -15.68
CA GLY A 22 -14.52 -14.64 -14.92
C GLY A 22 -13.17 -14.19 -14.34
N HIS A 23 -12.44 -15.08 -13.67
CA HIS A 23 -11.09 -14.79 -13.14
C HIS A 23 -10.10 -14.46 -14.26
N TYR A 24 -10.17 -15.19 -15.39
CA TYR A 24 -9.29 -14.91 -16.52
C TYR A 24 -9.51 -13.51 -17.09
N ASN A 25 -10.75 -13.14 -17.39
CA ASN A 25 -11.06 -11.83 -17.99
C ASN A 25 -10.94 -10.67 -17.00
N GLY A 26 -11.24 -10.90 -15.72
CA GLY A 26 -11.20 -9.87 -14.68
C GLY A 26 -9.81 -9.59 -14.14
N VAL A 27 -8.92 -10.60 -14.10
CA VAL A 27 -7.62 -10.50 -13.41
C VAL A 27 -6.48 -10.97 -14.30
N LEU A 28 -6.44 -12.26 -14.69
CA LEU A 28 -5.25 -12.86 -15.29
C LEU A 28 -4.86 -12.22 -16.62
N LYS A 29 -5.83 -11.90 -17.48
CA LYS A 29 -5.57 -11.22 -18.75
C LYS A 29 -4.86 -9.87 -18.54
N ASN A 30 -5.20 -9.16 -17.46
CA ASN A 30 -4.54 -7.91 -17.11
C ASN A 30 -3.12 -8.15 -16.55
N TRP A 31 -2.96 -9.17 -15.70
CA TRP A 31 -1.63 -9.55 -15.17
C TRP A 31 -0.64 -9.90 -16.28
N VAL A 32 -1.08 -10.63 -17.31
CA VAL A 32 -0.23 -11.01 -18.45
C VAL A 32 0.31 -9.79 -19.21
N THR A 33 -0.46 -8.71 -19.27
CA THR A 33 0.02 -7.44 -19.85
C THR A 33 0.93 -6.70 -18.87
N LEU A 34 0.48 -6.51 -17.62
CA LEU A 34 1.17 -5.70 -16.62
C LEU A 34 2.57 -6.22 -16.27
N GLN A 35 2.78 -7.54 -16.25
CA GLN A 35 4.08 -8.14 -15.94
C GLN A 35 5.21 -7.72 -16.89
N HIS A 36 4.88 -7.25 -18.09
CA HIS A 36 5.86 -6.76 -19.06
C HIS A 36 6.04 -5.24 -19.04
N GLU A 37 5.17 -4.52 -18.33
CA GLU A 37 5.19 -3.06 -18.23
C GLU A 37 5.71 -2.56 -16.86
N TYR A 38 5.49 -3.33 -15.80
CA TYR A 38 5.77 -2.96 -14.42
C TYR A 38 6.43 -4.09 -13.63
N PRO A 39 7.26 -3.79 -12.62
CA PRO A 39 7.64 -4.77 -11.61
C PRO A 39 6.39 -5.29 -10.87
N CYS A 40 6.01 -6.52 -11.15
CA CYS A 40 4.78 -7.12 -10.64
C CYS A 40 5.05 -8.13 -9.51
N PHE A 41 4.17 -8.09 -8.52
CA PHE A 41 4.11 -9.01 -7.39
C PHE A 41 2.72 -9.65 -7.40
N PHE A 42 2.67 -10.93 -7.74
CA PHE A 42 1.42 -11.71 -7.80
C PHE A 42 1.45 -12.81 -6.75
N PHE A 43 0.43 -12.90 -5.91
CA PHE A 43 0.51 -13.78 -4.76
C PHE A 43 -0.76 -14.52 -4.40
N VAL A 44 -0.55 -15.73 -3.88
CA VAL A 44 -1.61 -16.55 -3.27
C VAL A 44 -1.89 -15.99 -1.88
N ALA A 45 -3.08 -15.44 -1.67
CA ALA A 45 -3.51 -14.86 -0.41
C ALA A 45 -4.11 -15.93 0.52
N ASP A 46 -3.28 -16.88 0.95
CA ASP A 46 -3.72 -18.06 1.71
C ASP A 46 -4.13 -17.75 3.16
N TRP A 47 -3.50 -16.79 3.84
CA TRP A 47 -4.00 -16.32 5.15
C TRP A 47 -5.34 -15.59 5.05
N HIS A 48 -5.58 -14.86 3.96
CA HIS A 48 -6.90 -14.28 3.71
C HIS A 48 -8.00 -15.34 3.55
N ALA A 49 -7.68 -16.52 3.01
CA ALA A 49 -8.66 -17.61 2.93
C ALA A 49 -9.10 -18.09 4.33
N LEU A 50 -8.21 -18.06 5.33
CA LEU A 50 -8.53 -18.44 6.71
C LEU A 50 -9.59 -17.55 7.35
N THR A 51 -9.79 -16.33 6.87
CA THR A 51 -10.75 -15.38 7.45
C THR A 51 -12.21 -15.86 7.31
N THR A 52 -12.50 -16.69 6.30
CA THR A 52 -13.83 -17.28 6.05
C THR A 52 -13.83 -18.82 6.05
N HIS A 53 -12.66 -19.46 6.00
CA HIS A 53 -12.49 -20.92 5.99
C HIS A 53 -11.69 -21.44 7.20
N TYR A 54 -11.73 -20.75 8.34
CA TYR A 54 -10.97 -21.13 9.54
C TYR A 54 -11.33 -22.53 10.08
N ASP A 55 -12.54 -23.01 9.80
CA ASP A 55 -13.11 -24.27 10.26
C ASP A 55 -12.89 -25.44 9.29
N ASP A 56 -12.52 -25.16 8.04
CA ASP A 56 -12.20 -26.15 7.01
C ASP A 56 -11.04 -25.66 6.12
N THR A 57 -9.82 -25.95 6.56
CA THR A 57 -8.58 -25.44 5.94
C THR A 57 -7.91 -26.44 5.00
N GLY A 58 -8.41 -27.68 4.95
CA GLY A 58 -7.71 -28.80 4.30
C GLY A 58 -7.46 -28.58 2.80
N SER A 59 -8.39 -27.88 2.12
CA SER A 59 -8.29 -27.63 0.69
C SER A 59 -7.44 -26.41 0.31
N ILE A 60 -7.04 -25.56 1.26
CA ILE A 60 -6.34 -24.30 0.96
C ILE A 60 -5.00 -24.57 0.27
N ALA A 61 -4.26 -25.58 0.74
CA ALA A 61 -2.97 -25.95 0.14
C ALA A 61 -3.12 -26.44 -1.30
N ASP A 62 -4.08 -27.33 -1.55
CA ASP A 62 -4.34 -27.87 -2.89
C ASP A 62 -4.84 -26.77 -3.85
N HIS A 63 -5.78 -25.93 -3.39
CA HIS A 63 -6.26 -24.79 -4.17
C HIS A 63 -5.15 -23.77 -4.47
N SER A 64 -4.20 -23.57 -3.54
CA SER A 64 -3.06 -22.68 -3.77
C SER A 64 -2.18 -23.19 -4.89
N LEU A 65 -1.92 -24.50 -4.94
CA LEU A 65 -1.15 -25.13 -6.01
C LEU A 65 -1.88 -25.07 -7.35
N ASP A 66 -3.15 -25.49 -7.38
CA ASP A 66 -3.99 -25.46 -8.59
C ASP A 66 -4.06 -24.05 -9.18
N MET A 67 -4.25 -23.04 -8.33
CA MET A 67 -4.34 -21.64 -8.75
C MET A 67 -3.03 -21.14 -9.37
N VAL A 68 -1.86 -21.50 -8.81
CA VAL A 68 -0.57 -21.15 -9.42
C VAL A 68 -0.39 -21.85 -10.77
N VAL A 69 -0.80 -23.11 -10.89
CA VAL A 69 -0.78 -23.84 -12.17
C VAL A 69 -1.65 -23.12 -13.21
N ASP A 70 -2.85 -22.69 -12.84
CA ASP A 70 -3.75 -21.93 -13.73
C ASP A 70 -3.14 -20.59 -14.15
N TRP A 71 -2.45 -19.88 -13.25
CA TRP A 71 -1.76 -18.62 -13.58
C TRP A 71 -0.65 -18.82 -14.62
N LEU A 72 0.18 -19.83 -14.41
CA LEU A 72 1.25 -20.20 -15.35
C LEU A 72 0.66 -20.59 -16.71
N ALA A 73 -0.41 -21.40 -16.71
CA ALA A 73 -1.11 -21.81 -17.92
C ALA A 73 -1.76 -20.63 -18.67
N ALA A 74 -2.21 -19.61 -17.94
CA ALA A 74 -2.76 -18.38 -18.51
C ALA A 74 -1.70 -17.42 -19.08
N GLY A 75 -0.41 -17.66 -18.79
CA GLY A 75 0.71 -16.88 -19.33
C GLY A 75 1.40 -15.95 -18.33
N VAL A 76 1.11 -16.07 -17.03
CA VAL A 76 1.92 -15.40 -16.00
C VAL A 76 3.30 -16.07 -15.97
N ASP A 77 4.36 -15.28 -16.12
CA ASP A 77 5.73 -15.76 -16.24
C ASP A 77 6.55 -15.38 -14.99
N PRO A 78 7.08 -16.36 -14.22
CA PRO A 78 7.97 -16.11 -13.08
C PRO A 78 9.27 -15.39 -13.44
N GLY A 79 9.66 -15.39 -14.72
CA GLY A 79 10.79 -14.60 -15.22
C GLY A 79 10.48 -13.11 -15.36
N SER A 80 9.19 -12.75 -15.47
CA SER A 80 8.70 -11.38 -15.68
C SER A 80 8.04 -10.78 -14.43
N ALA A 81 7.46 -11.60 -13.55
CA ALA A 81 6.82 -11.19 -12.30
C ALA A 81 7.28 -12.04 -11.11
N THR A 82 7.28 -11.44 -9.91
CA THR A 82 7.52 -12.18 -8.67
C THR A 82 6.24 -12.87 -8.22
N MET A 83 6.27 -14.19 -8.16
CA MET A 83 5.15 -15.02 -7.71
C MET A 83 5.46 -15.64 -6.35
N PHE A 84 4.54 -15.55 -5.39
CA PHE A 84 4.75 -16.12 -4.06
C PHE A 84 3.45 -16.50 -3.34
N VAL A 85 3.60 -17.17 -2.20
CA VAL A 85 2.49 -17.52 -1.29
C VAL A 85 2.59 -16.64 -0.05
N GLN A 86 1.51 -15.98 0.35
CA GLN A 86 1.48 -15.01 1.44
C GLN A 86 2.09 -15.58 2.73
N SER A 87 1.67 -16.77 3.14
CA SER A 87 2.18 -17.42 4.37
C SER A 87 3.66 -17.79 4.35
N ARG A 88 4.31 -17.78 3.17
CA ARG A 88 5.76 -18.05 3.02
C ARG A 88 6.62 -16.81 3.23
N VAL A 89 6.00 -15.64 3.41
CA VAL A 89 6.67 -14.36 3.65
C VAL A 89 6.21 -13.83 5.02
N PRO A 90 6.85 -14.23 6.12
CA PRO A 90 6.38 -13.94 7.48
C PRO A 90 6.27 -12.44 7.78
N GLU A 91 6.99 -11.59 7.06
CA GLU A 91 6.97 -10.14 7.20
C GLU A 91 5.57 -9.54 6.94
N HIS A 92 4.69 -10.23 6.19
CA HIS A 92 3.28 -9.85 6.07
C HIS A 92 2.57 -9.87 7.44
N ALA A 93 2.80 -10.93 8.24
CA ALA A 93 2.22 -11.04 9.58
C ALA A 93 2.88 -10.07 10.56
N GLU A 94 4.21 -9.89 10.47
CA GLU A 94 4.93 -8.94 11.31
C GLU A 94 4.44 -7.51 11.10
N LEU A 95 4.33 -7.08 9.83
CA LEU A 95 3.83 -5.75 9.52
C LEU A 95 2.36 -5.60 9.90
N HIS A 96 1.52 -6.61 9.64
CA HIS A 96 0.13 -6.60 10.10
C HIS A 96 0.02 -6.39 11.62
N LEU A 97 0.82 -7.14 12.41
CA LEU A 97 0.87 -7.01 13.86
C LEU A 97 1.25 -5.57 14.27
N LEU A 98 2.29 -5.00 13.69
CA LEU A 98 2.73 -3.64 14.00
C LEU A 98 1.66 -2.59 13.63
N LEU A 99 1.04 -2.72 12.46
CA LEU A 99 -0.03 -1.83 12.02
C LEU A 99 -1.27 -1.95 12.90
N SER A 100 -1.56 -3.13 13.45
CA SER A 100 -2.70 -3.36 14.35
C SER A 100 -2.65 -2.49 15.61
N MET A 101 -1.46 -2.18 16.10
CA MET A 101 -1.27 -1.38 17.32
C MET A 101 -1.62 0.10 17.14
N ILE A 102 -1.63 0.58 15.90
CA ILE A 102 -1.91 1.99 15.59
C ILE A 102 -3.26 2.19 14.90
N THR A 103 -3.88 1.15 14.34
CA THR A 103 -5.14 1.27 13.58
C THR A 103 -6.35 1.35 14.52
N PRO A 104 -7.16 2.41 14.48
CA PRO A 104 -8.37 2.50 15.30
C PRO A 104 -9.40 1.44 14.89
N LEU A 105 -10.00 0.76 15.87
CA LEU A 105 -11.02 -0.29 15.64
C LEU A 105 -12.17 0.19 14.76
N GLY A 106 -12.69 1.40 15.02
CA GLY A 106 -13.81 1.97 14.26
C GLY A 106 -13.51 2.22 12.79
N TRP A 107 -12.25 2.19 12.34
CA TRP A 107 -11.93 2.24 10.91
C TRP A 107 -12.32 0.91 10.23
N LEU A 108 -12.02 -0.22 10.89
CA LEU A 108 -12.33 -1.56 10.41
C LEU A 108 -13.84 -1.83 10.42
N GLU A 109 -14.53 -1.46 11.50
CA GLU A 109 -15.98 -1.66 11.65
C GLU A 109 -16.83 -0.88 10.63
N ARG A 110 -16.25 0.15 10.00
CA ARG A 110 -16.92 0.99 9.00
C ARG A 110 -16.66 0.57 7.56
N VAL A 111 -15.79 -0.41 7.33
CA VAL A 111 -15.58 -0.94 5.98
C VAL A 111 -16.90 -1.60 5.51
N PRO A 112 -17.49 -1.20 4.35
CA PRO A 112 -18.82 -1.66 3.94
C PRO A 112 -18.95 -3.18 3.81
N THR A 113 -17.93 -3.82 3.23
CA THR A 113 -17.86 -5.27 2.98
C THR A 113 -17.98 -6.09 4.26
N TYR A 114 -17.52 -5.58 5.40
CA TYR A 114 -17.58 -6.29 6.67
C TYR A 114 -19.03 -6.61 7.08
N LYS A 115 -19.92 -5.61 7.00
CA LYS A 115 -21.33 -5.78 7.37
C LYS A 115 -22.08 -6.63 6.35
N GLU A 116 -21.85 -6.40 5.07
CA GLU A 116 -22.51 -7.13 3.99
C GLU A 116 -22.17 -8.63 4.04
N MET A 117 -20.90 -8.97 4.25
CA MET A 117 -20.47 -10.37 4.34
C MET A 117 -20.95 -11.05 5.63
N GLN A 118 -21.01 -10.35 6.77
CA GLN A 118 -21.64 -10.88 7.98
C GLN A 118 -23.13 -11.20 7.76
N GLU A 119 -23.83 -10.36 6.99
CA GLU A 119 -25.24 -10.59 6.66
C GLU A 119 -25.47 -11.71 5.65
N GLN A 120 -24.52 -11.94 4.73
CA GLN A 120 -24.59 -12.99 3.71
C GLN A 120 -24.19 -14.37 4.26
N LEU A 121 -23.23 -14.41 5.18
CA LEU A 121 -22.66 -15.64 5.72
C LEU A 121 -23.13 -15.91 7.15
N ARG A 122 -24.43 -15.75 7.42
CA ARG A 122 -25.02 -15.90 8.77
C ARG A 122 -24.84 -17.30 9.37
N GLU A 123 -24.63 -18.30 8.53
CA GLU A 123 -24.40 -19.69 8.96
C GLU A 123 -22.97 -19.89 9.50
N LYS A 124 -22.05 -18.96 9.23
CA LYS A 124 -20.69 -18.96 9.77
C LYS A 124 -20.57 -17.94 10.90
N ASP A 125 -19.87 -18.30 11.97
CA ASP A 125 -19.50 -17.33 12.99
C ASP A 125 -18.31 -16.50 12.47
N LEU A 126 -18.62 -15.34 11.87
CA LEU A 126 -17.65 -14.38 11.36
C LEU A 126 -17.40 -13.23 12.35
N ALA A 127 -17.84 -13.35 13.60
CA ALA A 127 -17.49 -12.40 14.67
C ALA A 127 -16.06 -12.65 15.20
N THR A 128 -15.11 -12.88 14.28
CA THR A 128 -13.71 -13.17 14.61
C THR A 128 -12.84 -11.94 14.37
N TYR A 129 -11.77 -11.81 15.17
CA TYR A 129 -10.78 -10.76 14.95
C TYR A 129 -10.14 -10.85 13.56
N GLY A 130 -9.90 -12.05 13.05
CA GLY A 130 -9.33 -12.26 11.72
C GLY A 130 -10.24 -11.71 10.61
N PHE A 131 -11.56 -11.92 10.72
CA PHE A 131 -12.51 -11.39 9.77
C PHE A 131 -12.68 -9.86 9.86
N LEU A 132 -12.64 -9.28 11.06
CA LEU A 132 -12.61 -7.82 11.20
C LEU A 132 -11.29 -7.19 10.71
N GLY A 133 -10.17 -7.88 10.93
CA GLY A 133 -8.82 -7.40 10.69
C GLY A 133 -8.28 -7.65 9.27
N TYR A 134 -8.95 -8.43 8.42
CA TYR A 134 -8.42 -8.75 7.09
C TYR A 134 -8.14 -7.51 6.22
N PRO A 135 -8.92 -6.41 6.26
CA PRO A 135 -8.58 -5.22 5.48
C PRO A 135 -7.23 -4.62 5.90
N LEU A 136 -6.85 -4.77 7.18
CA LEU A 136 -5.54 -4.35 7.68
C LEU A 136 -4.42 -5.32 7.27
N LEU A 137 -4.72 -6.62 7.18
CA LEU A 137 -3.79 -7.59 6.59
C LEU A 137 -3.53 -7.25 5.12
N GLN A 138 -4.57 -6.89 4.36
CA GLN A 138 -4.44 -6.41 2.98
C GLN A 138 -3.59 -5.13 2.89
N ALA A 139 -3.75 -4.20 3.84
CA ALA A 139 -2.89 -3.03 3.92
C ALA A 139 -1.41 -3.41 4.16
N ALA A 140 -1.14 -4.39 5.03
CA ALA A 140 0.22 -4.89 5.24
C ALA A 140 0.78 -5.53 3.96
N ASP A 141 -0.02 -6.34 3.25
CA ASP A 141 0.37 -6.96 1.99
C ASP A 141 0.79 -5.90 0.96
N ILE A 142 0.06 -4.78 0.86
CA ILE A 142 0.35 -3.69 -0.07
C ILE A 142 1.60 -2.89 0.33
N LEU A 143 1.68 -2.48 1.60
CA LEU A 143 2.66 -1.51 2.06
C LEU A 143 4.07 -2.10 2.17
N ILE A 144 4.22 -3.40 2.45
CA ILE A 144 5.53 -4.04 2.56
C ILE A 144 6.32 -3.98 1.24
N TYR A 145 5.65 -4.13 0.11
CA TYR A 145 6.27 -4.01 -1.22
C TYR A 145 6.38 -2.57 -1.72
N ARG A 146 5.80 -1.63 -0.96
CA ARG A 146 5.64 -0.22 -1.37
C ARG A 146 4.95 -0.14 -2.73
N ALA A 147 3.91 -0.95 -2.96
CA ALA A 147 3.21 -0.99 -4.24
C ALA A 147 2.47 0.34 -4.47
N GLY A 148 2.68 0.96 -5.63
CA GLY A 148 1.98 2.20 -6.03
C GLY A 148 0.83 1.95 -6.98
N LEU A 149 0.64 0.71 -7.44
CA LEU A 149 -0.45 0.29 -8.30
C LEU A 149 -1.06 -1.00 -7.74
N VAL A 150 -2.35 -0.97 -7.39
CA VAL A 150 -3.07 -2.13 -6.83
C VAL A 150 -4.36 -2.35 -7.63
N PRO A 151 -4.34 -3.16 -8.71
CA PRO A 151 -5.51 -3.41 -9.52
C PRO A 151 -6.50 -4.26 -8.72
N VAL A 152 -7.66 -3.69 -8.40
CA VAL A 152 -8.72 -4.34 -7.63
C VAL A 152 -10.09 -4.09 -8.23
N GLY A 153 -11.06 -4.94 -7.89
CA GLY A 153 -12.48 -4.74 -8.22
C GLY A 153 -13.10 -3.59 -7.42
N GLU A 154 -14.28 -3.13 -7.85
CA GLU A 154 -15.02 -2.03 -7.19
C GLU A 154 -15.32 -2.32 -5.71
N ASP A 155 -15.52 -3.60 -5.36
CA ASP A 155 -15.78 -4.08 -4.00
C ASP A 155 -14.59 -3.92 -3.04
N GLN A 156 -13.38 -3.79 -3.56
CA GLN A 156 -12.14 -3.69 -2.79
C GLN A 156 -11.60 -2.26 -2.67
N VAL A 157 -12.22 -1.29 -3.34
CA VAL A 157 -11.78 0.12 -3.33
C VAL A 157 -11.70 0.67 -1.89
N ALA A 158 -12.69 0.32 -1.05
CA ALA A 158 -12.69 0.73 0.36
C ALA A 158 -11.49 0.20 1.16
N HIS A 159 -10.96 -0.99 0.81
CA HIS A 159 -9.77 -1.54 1.48
C HIS A 159 -8.49 -0.81 1.03
N VAL A 160 -8.41 -0.41 -0.24
CA VAL A 160 -7.28 0.39 -0.74
C VAL A 160 -7.28 1.78 -0.10
N GLU A 161 -8.45 2.40 0.07
CA GLU A 161 -8.56 3.67 0.80
C GLU A 161 -8.20 3.53 2.28
N LEU A 162 -8.62 2.44 2.94
CA LEU A 162 -8.15 2.14 4.30
C LEU A 162 -6.61 2.00 4.34
N THR A 163 -6.02 1.36 3.33
CA THR A 163 -4.56 1.20 3.21
C THR A 163 -3.86 2.57 3.15
N ARG A 164 -4.41 3.51 2.37
CA ARG A 164 -3.92 4.90 2.31
C ARG A 164 -4.00 5.59 3.66
N GLU A 165 -5.12 5.47 4.37
CA GLU A 165 -5.28 6.04 5.72
C GLU A 165 -4.29 5.45 6.73
N VAL A 166 -4.05 4.14 6.68
CA VAL A 166 -3.08 3.45 7.53
C VAL A 166 -1.65 3.94 7.23
N ALA A 167 -1.29 4.07 5.95
CA ALA A 167 0.02 4.61 5.54
C ALA A 167 0.21 6.06 6.01
N ARG A 168 -0.79 6.93 5.81
CA ARG A 168 -0.77 8.32 6.30
C ARG A 168 -0.58 8.38 7.81
N ARG A 169 -1.33 7.56 8.55
CA ARG A 169 -1.23 7.50 10.01
C ARG A 169 0.15 6.99 10.47
N PHE A 170 0.68 5.95 9.84
CA PHE A 170 2.01 5.44 10.14
C PHE A 170 3.07 6.54 9.93
N ASN A 171 3.03 7.22 8.78
CA ASN A 171 3.96 8.31 8.46
C ASN A 171 3.79 9.50 9.40
N PHE A 172 2.58 9.80 9.85
CA PHE A 172 2.35 10.86 10.83
C PHE A 172 2.99 10.54 12.19
N ILE A 173 2.85 9.29 12.66
CA ILE A 173 3.38 8.86 13.96
C ILE A 173 4.90 8.69 13.92
N TYR A 174 5.43 8.05 12.87
CA TYR A 174 6.83 7.60 12.83
C TYR A 174 7.71 8.39 11.84
N GLY A 175 7.13 9.14 10.91
CA GLY A 175 7.85 9.95 9.92
C GLY A 175 8.44 11.24 10.49
N ARG A 176 8.13 11.60 11.73
CA ARG A 176 8.68 12.78 12.42
C ARG A 176 9.74 12.33 13.41
N GLU A 177 11.01 12.54 13.05
CA GLU A 177 12.10 12.34 13.99
C GLU A 177 12.17 13.47 15.05
N PRO A 178 12.78 13.22 16.23
CA PRO A 178 13.05 14.28 17.19
C PRO A 178 13.82 15.44 16.54
N GLY A 179 13.25 16.64 16.67
CA GLY A 179 13.79 17.86 16.08
C GLY A 179 13.61 17.95 14.55
N PHE A 180 12.58 17.28 13.98
CA PHE A 180 12.30 17.30 12.54
C PHE A 180 12.24 18.73 11.99
N GLN A 181 11.54 19.63 12.70
CA GLN A 181 11.38 21.03 12.31
C GLN A 181 12.74 21.75 12.23
N GLU A 182 13.56 21.65 13.27
CA GLU A 182 14.88 22.27 13.33
C GLU A 182 15.82 21.72 12.26
N LYS A 183 15.75 20.40 12.00
CA LYS A 183 16.56 19.74 10.96
C LYS A 183 16.11 20.15 9.55
N ALA A 184 14.81 20.27 9.32
CA ALA A 184 14.27 20.77 8.04
C ALA A 184 14.69 22.22 7.82
N GLU A 185 14.57 23.09 8.82
CA GLU A 185 15.05 24.48 8.75
C GLU A 185 16.56 24.57 8.50
N ALA A 186 17.36 23.68 9.09
CA ALA A 186 18.78 23.58 8.82
C ALA A 186 19.05 23.16 7.35
N ALA A 187 18.26 22.23 6.79
CA ALA A 187 18.34 21.85 5.38
C ALA A 187 17.94 23.01 4.44
N ILE A 188 16.86 23.75 4.76
CA ILE A 188 16.44 24.97 4.05
C ILE A 188 17.59 26.00 4.03
N LYS A 189 18.37 26.09 5.12
CA LYS A 189 19.53 27.00 5.17
C LYS A 189 20.63 26.62 4.18
N LYS A 190 20.77 25.35 3.82
CA LYS A 190 21.78 24.88 2.85
C LYS A 190 21.43 25.27 1.39
N MET A 191 20.17 25.53 1.04
CA MET A 191 19.72 25.81 -0.35
C MET A 191 20.17 27.17 -0.94
N GLY A 192 20.96 27.98 -0.22
CA GLY A 192 21.31 29.33 -0.65
C GLY A 192 20.15 30.33 -0.57
N LYS A 193 20.44 31.64 -0.73
CA LYS A 193 19.48 32.72 -0.38
C LYS A 193 18.23 32.77 -1.28
N LYS A 194 18.39 32.62 -2.60
CA LYS A 194 17.29 32.71 -3.57
C LYS A 194 16.40 31.45 -3.57
N PRO A 195 16.95 30.22 -3.68
CA PRO A 195 16.12 29.00 -3.64
C PRO A 195 15.40 28.83 -2.30
N ARG A 196 16.05 29.19 -1.18
CA ARG A 196 15.41 29.21 0.15
C ARG A 196 14.10 30.01 0.16
N ARG A 197 14.13 31.25 -0.31
CA ARG A 197 12.95 32.13 -0.29
C ARG A 197 11.82 31.55 -1.13
N LEU A 198 12.15 31.06 -2.32
CA LEU A 198 11.17 30.48 -3.23
C LEU A 198 10.55 29.20 -2.66
N TYR A 199 11.37 28.34 -2.04
CA TYR A 199 10.90 27.12 -1.36
C TYR A 199 9.96 27.44 -0.19
N GLN A 200 10.32 28.42 0.66
CA GLN A 200 9.44 28.85 1.77
C GLN A 200 8.12 29.44 1.28
N GLU A 201 8.14 30.18 0.17
CA GLU A 201 6.93 30.67 -0.48
C GLU A 201 6.05 29.52 -0.98
N GLN A 202 6.62 28.49 -1.61
CA GLN A 202 5.87 27.31 -2.04
C GLN A 202 5.28 26.53 -0.87
N CYS A 203 6.01 26.38 0.24
CA CYS A 203 5.49 25.76 1.46
C CYS A 203 4.24 26.48 1.95
N ARG A 204 4.29 27.83 2.01
CA ARG A 204 3.15 28.63 2.44
C ARG A 204 1.95 28.47 1.50
N ARG A 205 2.16 28.59 0.19
CA ARG A 205 1.09 28.45 -0.82
C ARG A 205 0.44 27.07 -0.76
N TYR A 206 1.21 26.01 -0.60
CA TYR A 206 0.64 24.66 -0.49
C TYR A 206 -0.08 24.46 0.84
N GLN A 207 0.56 24.76 1.97
CA GLN A 207 0.01 24.42 3.29
C GLN A 207 -1.16 25.32 3.70
N GLU A 208 -1.17 26.59 3.29
CA GLU A 208 -2.25 27.52 3.64
C GLU A 208 -3.38 27.53 2.60
N GLN A 209 -3.05 27.38 1.31
CA GLN A 209 -4.00 27.59 0.20
C GLN A 209 -4.31 26.30 -0.58
N GLY A 210 -3.60 25.20 -0.33
CA GLY A 210 -3.81 23.92 -1.01
C GLY A 210 -3.35 23.89 -2.46
N GLU A 211 -2.49 24.81 -2.88
CA GLU A 211 -2.11 24.94 -4.29
C GLU A 211 -1.17 23.80 -4.76
N LEU A 212 -1.71 22.85 -5.53
CA LEU A 212 -0.96 21.69 -6.05
C LEU A 212 0.24 22.06 -6.93
N GLU A 213 0.15 23.17 -7.67
CA GLU A 213 1.26 23.66 -8.47
C GLU A 213 2.46 24.07 -7.60
N ALA A 214 2.19 24.70 -6.45
CA ALA A 214 3.23 25.09 -5.50
C ALA A 214 3.97 23.88 -4.94
N LEU A 215 3.24 22.78 -4.66
CA LEU A 215 3.85 21.51 -4.25
C LEU A 215 4.81 20.99 -5.32
N SER A 216 4.37 20.94 -6.59
CA SER A 216 5.20 20.45 -7.69
C SER A 216 6.47 21.31 -7.88
N ILE A 217 6.34 22.63 -7.82
CA ILE A 217 7.47 23.57 -7.92
C ILE A 217 8.43 23.37 -6.73
N GLY A 218 7.90 23.30 -5.51
CA GLY A 218 8.68 23.07 -4.30
C GLY A 218 9.48 21.76 -4.36
N GLN A 219 8.87 20.69 -4.84
CA GLN A 219 9.53 19.39 -5.03
C GLN A 219 10.68 19.48 -6.05
N SER A 220 10.45 20.09 -7.20
CA SER A 220 11.49 20.28 -8.23
C SER A 220 12.67 21.09 -7.69
N LEU A 221 12.40 22.17 -6.94
CA LEU A 221 13.45 22.98 -6.32
C LEU A 221 14.36 22.19 -5.39
N VAL A 222 13.79 21.28 -4.58
CA VAL A 222 14.55 20.41 -3.68
C VAL A 222 15.36 19.37 -4.46
N GLN A 223 14.79 18.79 -5.52
CA GLN A 223 15.50 17.81 -6.36
C GLN A 223 16.74 18.41 -7.02
N GLU A 224 16.63 19.64 -7.54
CA GLU A 224 17.71 20.37 -8.20
C GLU A 224 18.89 20.73 -7.26
N GLN A 225 18.70 20.72 -5.94
CA GLN A 225 19.78 21.00 -5.00
C GLN A 225 20.78 19.83 -4.92
N GLN A 226 21.95 19.98 -5.54
CA GLN A 226 23.01 18.98 -5.50
C GLN A 226 23.77 18.93 -4.16
N ASN A 227 23.73 20.00 -3.38
CA ASN A 227 24.44 20.13 -2.11
C ASN A 227 23.67 19.56 -0.91
N LEU A 228 22.44 19.07 -1.11
CA LEU A 228 21.63 18.44 -0.07
C LEU A 228 21.85 16.93 -0.05
N SER A 229 21.99 16.37 1.15
CA SER A 229 21.97 14.92 1.33
C SER A 229 20.58 14.33 1.02
N VAL A 230 20.49 13.01 0.80
CA VAL A 230 19.20 12.33 0.61
C VAL A 230 18.25 12.59 1.78
N GLY A 231 18.74 12.45 3.02
CA GLY A 231 17.94 12.74 4.21
C GLY A 231 17.56 14.22 4.38
N ASP A 232 18.37 15.16 3.87
CA ASP A 232 17.94 16.57 3.81
C ASP A 232 16.76 16.72 2.83
N LYS A 233 16.84 16.10 1.64
CA LYS A 233 15.76 16.17 0.64
C LYS A 233 14.46 15.55 1.14
N GLU A 234 14.52 14.38 1.77
CA GLU A 234 13.36 13.70 2.37
C GLU A 234 12.65 14.57 3.42
N ARG A 235 13.43 15.22 4.31
CA ARG A 235 12.87 16.17 5.27
C ARG A 235 12.20 17.35 4.58
N LEU A 236 12.81 17.89 3.53
CA LEU A 236 12.23 19.02 2.80
C LEU A 236 10.97 18.61 2.01
N PHE A 237 10.85 17.38 1.52
CA PHE A 237 9.59 16.94 0.93
C PHE A 237 8.48 16.87 1.98
N GLY A 238 8.74 16.21 3.11
CA GLY A 238 7.77 16.16 4.21
C GLY A 238 7.41 17.54 4.76
N TYR A 239 8.42 18.39 4.95
CA TYR A 239 8.24 19.76 5.43
C TYR A 239 7.39 20.59 4.48
N LEU A 240 7.59 20.45 3.16
CA LEU A 240 6.82 21.14 2.13
C LEU A 240 5.33 20.76 2.21
N GLU A 241 5.05 19.49 2.49
CA GLU A 241 3.69 18.95 2.61
C GLU A 241 3.03 19.20 3.98
N GLY A 242 3.75 19.81 4.93
CA GLY A 242 3.28 19.98 6.32
C GLY A 242 3.28 18.65 7.12
N SER A 243 3.93 17.63 6.59
CA SER A 243 3.98 16.27 7.13
C SER A 243 5.39 15.91 7.65
N GLY A 244 5.65 14.63 7.89
CA GLY A 244 6.99 14.11 8.21
C GLY A 244 7.64 13.47 6.99
N VAL A 245 8.72 12.72 7.18
CA VAL A 245 9.28 11.87 6.14
C VAL A 245 8.28 10.75 5.81
N THR A 246 8.02 10.55 4.51
CA THR A 246 7.22 9.43 4.01
C THR A 246 7.99 8.13 4.15
N ILE A 247 7.54 7.24 5.04
CA ILE A 247 8.14 5.91 5.26
C ILE A 247 7.42 4.85 4.43
N LEU A 248 6.09 4.82 4.54
CA LEU A 248 5.19 3.96 3.78
C LEU A 248 4.50 4.81 2.70
N PRO A 249 4.87 4.66 1.42
CA PRO A 249 4.19 5.38 0.36
C PRO A 249 2.75 4.89 0.23
N GLU A 250 1.84 5.80 -0.12
CA GLU A 250 0.46 5.46 -0.42
C GLU A 250 0.41 4.69 -1.76
N PRO A 251 -0.39 3.60 -1.84
CA PRO A 251 -0.72 2.96 -3.11
C PRO A 251 -1.58 3.87 -3.98
#